data_AF-A0AA35RNM5-F1
#
_entry.id   AF-A0AA35RNM5-F1
#
_cell.length_a   1.000
_cell.length_b   1.000
_cell.length_c   1.000
_cell.angle_alpha   90.00
_cell.angle_beta   90.00
_cell.angle_gamma   90.00
#
_symmetry.space_group_name_H-M   'P 1'
#
loop_
_entity.id
_entity.type
_entity.pdbx_description
1 polymer ?
#
loop_
_entity_poly.entity_id
_entity_poly.type
_entity_poly.pdbx_seq_one_letter_code
_entity_poly.pdbx_strand_id
1 'polypeptide(L)'
;MHLPAEIGDYTDFYSSREHATNVGTMFRGPENALMPNWLHLPVGYHGRASSVVISGTPIRRPNGQTRPDDKKPPVFGPCKLMDIELEMAFFVGPGNKMGEPIPISQAQDHIFGLVLMNDWSARDIQKWEYVPLGPFLGKNMGTSISPWVVPLDAILPFALPNPDQSEPEVLPYLKHTDPFSFDIDLEIHLKTKDTPEPAVIARSNFKVFLSLSSLCHFLHIPLLFLPPSLSMCRSIMPHSTCTGQ
;
A
#
# COMPACT_ATOMS: atom_id res chain seq x y z
N MET A 1 10.55 18.97 -4.49
CA MET A 1 10.19 17.89 -3.56
C MET A 1 10.99 16.65 -3.92
N HIS A 2 11.34 15.82 -2.95
CA HIS A 2 12.07 14.55 -3.13
C HIS A 2 11.30 13.41 -2.43
N LEU A 3 11.69 12.16 -2.65
CA LEU A 3 11.19 11.06 -1.83
C LEU A 3 11.43 11.40 -0.35
N PRO A 4 10.43 11.21 0.54
CA PRO A 4 10.52 11.66 1.93
C PRO A 4 11.43 10.78 2.79
N ALA A 5 11.79 9.58 2.32
CA ALA A 5 12.71 8.66 2.99
C ALA A 5 13.42 7.77 1.97
N GLU A 6 14.53 7.17 2.38
CA GLU A 6 15.11 6.02 1.70
C GLU A 6 14.31 4.77 2.10
N ILE A 7 13.68 4.12 1.12
CA ILE A 7 12.79 2.98 1.36
C ILE A 7 13.62 1.70 1.27
N GLY A 8 13.84 1.04 2.40
CA GLY A 8 14.51 -0.27 2.45
C GLY A 8 13.64 -1.35 1.81
N ASP A 9 12.45 -1.55 2.38
CA ASP A 9 11.45 -2.51 1.91
C ASP A 9 10.10 -1.82 1.65
N TYR A 10 9.38 -2.31 0.65
CA TYR A 10 8.02 -1.91 0.32
C TYR A 10 7.15 -3.17 0.30
N THR A 11 6.04 -3.13 1.04
CA THR A 11 5.04 -4.19 1.07
C THR A 11 3.70 -3.62 0.68
N ASP A 12 3.01 -4.32 -0.21
CA ASP A 12 1.68 -3.97 -0.67
C ASP A 12 0.64 -4.93 -0.10
N PHE A 13 -0.46 -4.37 0.42
CA PHE A 13 -1.52 -5.08 1.11
C PHE A 13 -2.80 -5.11 0.29
N TYR A 14 -3.56 -6.19 0.45
CA TYR A 14 -4.77 -6.44 -0.32
C TYR A 14 -6.04 -6.30 0.54
N SER A 15 -6.13 -5.20 1.29
CA SER A 15 -7.04 -5.07 2.44
C SER A 15 -8.40 -4.40 2.16
N SER A 16 -8.72 -4.05 0.91
CA SER A 16 -10.08 -3.61 0.53
C SER A 16 -10.93 -4.81 0.10
N ARG A 17 -12.04 -5.04 0.81
CA ARG A 17 -12.96 -6.17 0.53
C ARG A 17 -13.60 -6.03 -0.85
N GLU A 18 -14.08 -4.84 -1.17
CA GLU A 18 -14.73 -4.52 -2.44
C GLU A 18 -13.76 -4.74 -3.61
N HIS A 19 -12.52 -4.25 -3.48
CA HIS A 19 -11.49 -4.50 -4.48
C HIS A 19 -11.22 -6.00 -4.64
N ALA A 20 -11.01 -6.71 -3.52
CA ALA A 20 -10.76 -8.14 -3.53
C ALA A 20 -11.90 -8.96 -4.17
N THR A 21 -13.15 -8.60 -3.85
CA THR A 21 -14.35 -9.21 -4.40
C THR A 21 -14.49 -8.90 -5.89
N ASN A 22 -14.27 -7.66 -6.33
CA ASN A 22 -14.39 -7.28 -7.75
C ASN A 22 -13.36 -8.02 -8.61
N VAL A 23 -12.09 -8.01 -8.21
CA VAL A 23 -11.02 -8.74 -8.90
C VAL A 23 -11.33 -10.23 -8.90
N GLY A 24 -11.67 -10.80 -7.74
CA GLY A 24 -12.03 -12.20 -7.62
C GLY A 24 -13.18 -12.62 -8.52
N THR A 25 -14.22 -11.78 -8.62
CA THR A 25 -15.37 -12.01 -9.50
C THR A 25 -14.96 -12.07 -10.96
N MET A 26 -14.09 -11.17 -11.42
CA MET A 26 -13.59 -11.17 -12.80
C MET A 26 -12.77 -12.42 -13.15
N PHE A 27 -12.04 -12.99 -12.19
CA PHE A 27 -11.15 -14.14 -12.42
C PHE A 27 -11.77 -15.51 -12.14
N ARG A 28 -12.63 -15.61 -11.11
CA ARG A 28 -13.12 -16.88 -10.54
C ARG A 28 -14.65 -16.96 -10.46
N GLY A 29 -15.35 -15.90 -10.86
CA GLY A 29 -16.80 -15.76 -10.70
C GLY A 29 -17.19 -15.28 -9.29
N PRO A 30 -18.44 -14.77 -9.13
CA PRO A 30 -18.89 -14.13 -7.91
C PRO A 30 -18.90 -15.08 -6.70
N GLU A 31 -19.24 -16.35 -6.93
CA GLU A 31 -19.32 -17.40 -5.90
C GLU A 31 -17.96 -17.68 -5.21
N ASN A 32 -16.85 -17.42 -5.92
CA ASN A 32 -15.48 -17.72 -5.49
C ASN A 32 -14.60 -16.46 -5.47
N ALA A 33 -15.22 -15.30 -5.25
CA ALA A 33 -14.55 -14.01 -5.35
C ALA A 33 -13.41 -13.88 -4.33
N LEU A 34 -13.69 -14.11 -3.04
CA LEU A 34 -12.67 -14.08 -1.99
C LEU A 34 -12.03 -15.45 -1.85
N MET A 35 -10.70 -15.47 -1.79
CA MET A 35 -9.96 -16.69 -1.43
C MET A 35 -10.17 -17.00 0.07
N PRO A 36 -10.12 -18.27 0.49
CA PRO A 36 -10.45 -18.65 1.87
C PRO A 36 -9.66 -17.91 2.95
N ASN A 37 -8.40 -17.55 2.68
CA ASN A 37 -7.51 -16.87 3.62
C ASN A 37 -7.81 -15.37 3.81
N TRP A 38 -8.53 -14.73 2.88
CA TRP A 38 -8.63 -13.27 2.80
C TRP A 38 -9.29 -12.65 4.05
N LEU A 39 -10.27 -13.34 4.63
CA LEU A 39 -10.95 -12.87 5.85
C LEU A 39 -10.19 -13.23 7.15
N HIS A 40 -9.11 -14.01 7.07
CA HIS A 40 -8.39 -14.50 8.25
C HIS A 40 -7.05 -13.80 8.50
N LEU A 41 -6.45 -13.22 7.46
CA LEU A 41 -5.22 -12.46 7.56
C LEU A 41 -5.18 -11.35 6.49
N PRO A 42 -4.50 -10.23 6.75
CA PRO A 42 -4.29 -9.19 5.76
C PRO A 42 -3.27 -9.68 4.73
N VAL A 43 -3.77 -10.22 3.62
CA VAL A 43 -2.92 -10.73 2.53
C VAL A 43 -2.08 -9.59 1.98
N GLY A 44 -0.79 -9.84 1.77
CA GLY A 44 0.13 -8.87 1.16
C GLY A 44 1.30 -9.56 0.46
N TYR A 45 2.10 -8.79 -0.25
CA TYR A 45 3.28 -9.26 -0.97
C TYR A 45 4.39 -8.20 -0.95
N HIS A 46 5.63 -8.63 -1.17
CA HIS A 46 6.76 -7.71 -1.28
C HIS A 46 6.70 -6.97 -2.63
N GLY A 47 6.58 -5.65 -2.56
CA GLY A 47 6.72 -4.76 -3.71
C GLY A 47 8.19 -4.48 -4.03
N ARG A 48 8.42 -3.56 -4.97
CA ARG A 48 9.77 -3.17 -5.40
C ARG A 48 10.15 -1.77 -4.93
N ALA A 49 10.90 -1.70 -3.83
CA ALA A 49 11.37 -0.44 -3.26
C ALA A 49 12.13 0.46 -4.27
N SER A 50 12.96 -0.13 -5.14
CA SER A 50 13.79 0.63 -6.09
C SER A 50 13.00 1.41 -7.16
N SER A 51 11.72 1.11 -7.34
CA SER A 51 10.85 1.78 -8.32
C SER A 51 9.72 2.58 -7.66
N VAL A 52 9.81 2.81 -6.34
CA VAL A 52 8.99 3.83 -5.69
C VAL A 52 9.55 5.21 -6.04
N VAL A 53 8.71 6.05 -6.62
CA VAL A 53 9.08 7.38 -7.11
C VAL A 53 8.17 8.45 -6.55
N ILE A 54 8.68 9.68 -6.49
CA ILE A 54 7.91 10.83 -6.04
C ILE A 54 6.87 11.25 -7.09
N SER A 55 5.72 11.74 -6.63
CA SER A 55 4.72 12.41 -7.47
C SER A 55 5.33 13.40 -8.48
N GLY A 56 4.83 13.35 -9.70
CA GLY A 56 5.34 14.12 -10.85
C GLY A 56 6.38 13.39 -11.69
N THR A 57 6.92 12.26 -11.22
CA THR A 57 7.84 11.43 -12.02
C THR A 57 7.09 10.74 -13.16
N PRO A 58 7.49 10.92 -14.45
CA PRO A 58 6.83 10.25 -15.56
C PRO A 58 7.01 8.74 -15.52
N ILE A 59 5.91 7.98 -15.64
CA ILE A 59 5.93 6.52 -15.73
C ILE A 59 5.85 6.08 -17.19
N ARG A 60 6.84 5.30 -17.62
CA ARG A 60 6.89 4.76 -18.98
C ARG A 60 6.08 3.47 -19.06
N ARG A 61 5.17 3.38 -20.03
CA ARG A 61 4.47 2.13 -20.37
C ARG A 61 5.49 0.99 -20.56
N PRO A 62 5.35 -0.13 -19.84
CA PRO A 62 6.32 -1.20 -19.90
C PRO A 62 6.10 -2.04 -21.18
N ASN A 63 7.20 -2.61 -21.68
CA ASN A 63 7.12 -3.78 -22.54
C ASN A 63 7.23 -5.02 -21.66
N GLY A 64 6.57 -6.10 -22.06
CA GLY A 64 6.65 -7.38 -21.33
C GLY A 64 6.08 -8.53 -22.12
N GLN A 65 6.14 -9.72 -21.53
CA GLN A 65 5.45 -10.89 -22.06
C GLN A 65 3.97 -10.83 -21.68
N THR A 66 3.11 -11.11 -22.66
CA THR A 66 1.67 -11.24 -22.46
C THR A 66 1.16 -12.46 -23.21
N ARG A 67 0.02 -13.02 -22.79
CA ARG A 67 -0.64 -14.13 -23.47
C ARG A 67 -2.10 -13.77 -23.77
N PRO A 68 -2.38 -13.04 -24.87
CA PRO A 68 -3.74 -12.61 -25.19
C PRO A 68 -4.62 -13.74 -25.72
N ASP A 69 -4.03 -14.82 -26.24
CA ASP A 69 -4.72 -16.02 -26.72
C ASP A 69 -4.18 -17.23 -25.95
N ASP A 70 -5.03 -17.84 -25.13
CA ASP A 70 -4.66 -18.99 -24.29
C ASP A 70 -4.27 -20.21 -25.11
N LYS A 71 -4.61 -20.26 -26.41
CA LYS A 71 -4.26 -21.37 -27.31
C LYS A 71 -2.96 -21.14 -28.07
N LYS A 72 -2.29 -19.99 -27.89
CA LYS A 72 -1.03 -19.64 -28.59
C LYS A 72 0.11 -19.37 -27.60
N PRO A 73 1.37 -19.42 -28.08
CA PRO A 73 2.51 -18.96 -27.30
C PRO A 73 2.39 -17.48 -26.87
N PRO A 74 3.04 -17.06 -25.77
CA PRO A 74 3.07 -15.67 -25.37
C PRO A 74 3.80 -14.80 -26.40
N VAL A 75 3.51 -13.50 -26.38
CA VAL A 75 4.11 -12.48 -27.24
C VAL A 75 4.81 -11.42 -26.40
N PHE A 76 5.84 -10.78 -26.95
CA PHE A 76 6.54 -9.66 -26.32
C PHE A 76 6.15 -8.35 -26.99
N GLY A 77 5.85 -7.32 -26.21
CA GLY A 77 5.49 -6.00 -26.72
C GLY A 77 5.00 -5.04 -25.64
N PRO A 78 4.48 -3.87 -26.03
CA PRO A 78 3.96 -2.90 -25.07
C PRO A 78 2.72 -3.43 -24.36
N CYS A 79 2.65 -3.20 -23.05
CA CYS A 79 1.45 -3.40 -22.24
C CYS A 79 0.25 -2.71 -22.89
N LYS A 80 -0.88 -3.42 -22.99
CA LYS A 80 -2.16 -2.94 -23.52
C LYS A 80 -3.14 -2.54 -22.42
N LEU A 81 -2.97 -3.08 -21.22
CA LEU A 81 -3.85 -2.86 -20.06
C LEU A 81 -3.06 -2.18 -18.93
N MET A 82 -2.67 -0.92 -19.15
CA MET A 82 -2.00 -0.10 -18.13
C MET A 82 -3.06 0.57 -17.26
N ASP A 83 -2.83 0.54 -15.95
CA ASP A 83 -3.85 0.84 -14.95
C ASP A 83 -3.22 1.50 -13.72
N ILE A 84 -4.09 2.04 -12.87
CA ILE A 84 -3.77 2.65 -11.58
C ILE A 84 -4.36 1.83 -10.43
N GLU A 85 -3.79 1.97 -9.24
CA GLU A 85 -4.42 1.52 -7.99
C GLU A 85 -4.40 2.68 -7.01
N LEU A 86 -5.59 3.12 -6.56
CA LEU A 86 -5.71 4.20 -5.58
C LEU A 86 -5.47 3.63 -4.19
N GLU A 87 -4.38 4.06 -3.57
CA GLU A 87 -3.94 3.53 -2.29
C GLU A 87 -3.45 4.63 -1.35
N MET A 88 -3.32 4.25 -0.08
CA MET A 88 -2.55 4.98 0.90
C MET A 88 -1.50 4.04 1.48
N ALA A 89 -0.33 4.58 1.77
CA ALA A 89 0.76 3.85 2.41
C ALA A 89 1.16 4.56 3.70
N PHE A 90 1.71 3.81 4.65
CA PHE A 90 2.30 4.38 5.85
C PHE A 90 3.79 4.08 5.92
N PHE A 91 4.56 5.00 6.49
CA PHE A 91 5.96 4.79 6.82
C PHE A 91 6.08 4.18 8.22
N VAL A 92 6.92 3.15 8.34
CA VAL A 92 7.31 2.60 9.64
C VAL A 92 8.28 3.58 10.31
N GLY A 93 8.04 3.85 11.60
CA GLY A 93 8.93 4.62 12.46
C GLY A 93 10.06 3.72 12.99
N PRO A 94 10.17 3.50 14.32
CA PRO A 94 11.05 2.47 14.86
C PRO A 94 10.70 1.10 14.26
N GLY A 95 11.71 0.32 13.87
CA GLY A 95 11.50 -1.09 13.48
C GLY A 95 11.40 -2.01 14.70
N ASN A 96 11.40 -3.31 14.44
CA ASN A 96 11.59 -4.37 15.43
C ASN A 96 12.86 -5.18 15.13
N LYS A 97 13.34 -5.95 16.11
CA LYS A 97 14.46 -6.86 15.87
C LYS A 97 13.96 -8.10 15.13
N MET A 98 14.84 -8.67 14.30
CA MET A 98 14.54 -9.93 13.61
C MET A 98 14.19 -11.02 14.63
N GLY A 99 13.02 -11.65 14.46
CA GLY A 99 12.52 -12.69 15.36
C GLY A 99 11.79 -12.17 16.60
N GLU A 100 11.65 -10.86 16.77
CA GLU A 100 10.87 -10.22 17.85
C GLU A 100 9.62 -9.54 17.25
N PRO A 101 8.45 -10.21 17.23
CA PRO A 101 7.21 -9.63 16.73
C PRO A 101 6.77 -8.37 17.49
N ILE A 102 6.12 -7.44 16.79
CA ILE A 102 5.40 -6.34 17.44
C ILE A 102 4.01 -6.83 17.84
N PRO A 103 3.66 -6.81 19.15
CA PRO A 103 2.30 -7.06 19.59
C PRO A 103 1.35 -6.01 19.00
N ILE A 104 0.11 -6.39 18.68
CA ILE A 104 -0.86 -5.46 18.08
C ILE A 104 -1.13 -4.23 18.94
N SER A 105 -1.05 -4.36 20.27
CA SER A 105 -1.18 -3.26 21.23
C SER A 105 -0.08 -2.19 21.12
N GLN A 106 1.02 -2.47 20.42
CA GLN A 106 2.13 -1.55 20.18
C GLN A 106 2.20 -1.09 18.73
N ALA A 107 1.39 -1.66 17.81
CA ALA A 107 1.52 -1.41 16.38
C ALA A 107 1.44 0.08 15.99
N GLN A 108 0.62 0.87 16.68
CA GLN A 108 0.47 2.30 16.42
C GLN A 108 1.77 3.09 16.67
N ASP A 109 2.56 2.71 17.67
CA ASP A 109 3.84 3.37 18.01
C ASP A 109 4.91 3.20 16.93
N HIS A 110 4.69 2.25 16.01
CA HIS A 110 5.57 1.95 14.89
C HIS A 110 5.13 2.62 13.58
N ILE A 111 4.03 3.40 13.57
CA ILE A 111 3.56 4.12 12.39
C ILE A 111 3.98 5.58 12.50
N PHE A 112 4.82 6.04 11.57
CA PHE A 112 5.24 7.45 11.53
C PHE A 112 4.15 8.35 10.92
N GLY A 113 3.61 7.97 9.76
CA GLY A 113 2.65 8.78 9.04
C GLY A 113 2.31 8.21 7.67
N LEU A 114 1.34 8.83 6.99
CA LEU A 114 0.73 8.32 5.77
C LEU A 114 1.04 9.19 4.56
N VAL A 115 0.99 8.56 3.38
CA VAL A 115 1.08 9.19 2.06
C VAL A 115 0.00 8.62 1.13
N LEU A 116 -0.36 9.36 0.09
CA LEU A 116 -1.07 8.80 -1.06
C LEU A 116 -0.12 7.93 -1.88
N MET A 117 -0.63 6.85 -2.45
CA MET A 117 0.11 5.95 -3.31
C MET A 117 -0.70 5.61 -4.56
N ASN A 118 0.00 5.48 -5.68
CA ASN A 118 -0.51 4.89 -6.91
C ASN A 118 0.40 3.73 -7.30
N ASP A 119 -0.08 2.49 -7.11
CA ASP A 119 0.63 1.29 -7.54
C ASP A 119 0.29 0.93 -8.98
N TRP A 120 1.01 1.57 -9.89
CA TRP A 120 0.73 1.45 -11.30
C TRP A 120 0.92 0.02 -11.80
N SER A 121 -0.01 -0.42 -12.63
CA SER A 121 -0.16 -1.84 -12.93
C SER A 121 -0.30 -2.12 -14.42
N ALA A 122 0.43 -3.11 -14.92
CA ALA A 122 0.29 -3.65 -16.27
C ALA A 122 -0.46 -4.99 -16.23
N ARG A 123 -1.79 -4.95 -16.35
CA ARG A 123 -2.69 -6.08 -16.03
C ARG A 123 -2.52 -7.29 -16.94
N ASP A 124 -2.20 -7.06 -18.21
CA ASP A 124 -1.96 -8.13 -19.18
C ASP A 124 -0.63 -8.86 -18.95
N ILE A 125 0.40 -8.15 -18.50
CA ILE A 125 1.65 -8.74 -18.03
C ILE A 125 1.40 -9.50 -16.73
N GLN A 126 0.77 -8.85 -15.75
CA GLN A 126 0.46 -9.41 -14.43
C GLN A 126 -0.33 -10.72 -14.55
N LYS A 127 -1.40 -10.74 -15.36
CA LYS A 127 -2.23 -11.94 -15.57
C LYS A 127 -1.43 -13.14 -16.07
N TRP A 128 -0.42 -12.90 -16.90
CA TRP A 128 0.42 -13.97 -17.46
C TRP A 128 1.44 -14.50 -16.45
N GLU A 129 2.03 -13.63 -15.63
CA GLU A 129 3.16 -14.00 -14.76
C GLU A 129 2.78 -14.43 -13.34
N TYR A 130 1.63 -14.00 -12.81
CA TYR A 130 1.43 -13.99 -11.35
C TYR A 130 1.24 -15.37 -10.70
N VAL A 131 0.98 -16.41 -11.47
CA VAL A 131 0.79 -17.76 -10.93
C VAL A 131 2.10 -18.54 -11.02
N PRO A 132 2.61 -19.13 -9.92
CA PRO A 132 2.06 -19.16 -8.56
C PRO A 132 2.67 -18.10 -7.61
N LEU A 133 3.60 -17.27 -8.08
CA LEU A 133 4.51 -16.51 -7.21
C LEU A 133 4.03 -15.10 -6.83
N GLY A 134 2.86 -14.68 -7.34
CA GLY A 134 2.32 -13.34 -7.14
C GLY A 134 2.78 -12.33 -8.20
N PRO A 135 2.28 -11.08 -8.11
CA PRO A 135 2.62 -10.00 -9.05
C PRO A 135 4.12 -9.70 -9.05
N PHE A 136 4.69 -9.39 -10.22
CA PHE A 136 6.11 -9.04 -10.34
C PHE A 136 6.36 -7.89 -11.34
N LEU A 137 6.66 -8.18 -12.61
CA LEU A 137 6.94 -7.14 -13.61
C LEU A 137 5.70 -6.30 -13.96
N GLY A 138 4.51 -6.84 -13.70
CA GLY A 138 3.25 -6.12 -13.79
C GLY A 138 3.15 -4.93 -12.82
N LYS A 139 3.96 -4.91 -11.75
CA LYS A 139 3.97 -3.87 -10.71
C LYS A 139 5.29 -3.10 -10.65
N ASN A 140 6.42 -3.80 -10.79
CA ASN A 140 7.76 -3.25 -10.59
C ASN A 140 8.14 -2.07 -11.52
N MET A 141 7.34 -1.78 -12.55
CA MET A 141 7.61 -0.70 -13.50
C MET A 141 7.48 0.70 -12.88
N GLY A 142 6.76 0.85 -11.76
CA GLY A 142 6.78 2.08 -10.96
C GLY A 142 5.60 2.20 -10.00
N THR A 143 5.89 2.67 -8.80
CA THR A 143 4.89 3.01 -7.77
C THR A 143 5.09 4.47 -7.40
N SER A 144 4.05 5.30 -7.43
CA SER A 144 4.18 6.74 -7.13
C SER A 144 3.64 7.06 -5.75
N ILE A 145 4.36 7.86 -4.95
CA ILE A 145 3.88 8.36 -3.66
C ILE A 145 3.81 9.89 -3.59
N SER A 146 2.88 10.42 -2.79
CA SER A 146 2.86 11.84 -2.47
C SER A 146 4.08 12.24 -1.64
N PRO A 147 4.58 13.47 -1.78
CA PRO A 147 5.85 13.87 -1.15
C PRO A 147 5.71 14.24 0.33
N TRP A 148 4.51 14.55 0.80
CA TRP A 148 4.25 14.97 2.18
C TRP A 148 3.72 13.81 3.00
N VAL A 149 4.50 13.39 4.00
CA VAL A 149 4.06 12.39 4.97
C VAL A 149 3.23 13.08 6.04
N VAL A 150 1.94 12.75 6.11
CA VAL A 150 1.03 13.25 7.16
C VAL A 150 1.28 12.45 8.44
N PRO A 151 1.78 13.06 9.52
CA PRO A 151 2.08 12.33 10.75
C PRO A 151 0.83 11.65 11.31
N LEU A 152 0.98 10.46 11.89
CA LEU A 152 -0.16 9.74 12.49
C LEU A 152 -0.87 10.59 13.55
N ASP A 153 -0.12 11.30 14.40
CA ASP A 153 -0.66 12.22 15.42
C ASP A 153 -1.59 13.30 14.86
N ALA A 154 -1.44 13.66 13.58
CA ALA A 154 -2.29 14.66 12.93
C ALA A 154 -3.67 14.10 12.56
N ILE A 155 -3.81 12.78 12.40
CA ILE A 155 -5.06 12.13 11.98
C ILE A 155 -5.67 11.23 13.06
N LEU A 156 -4.88 10.73 14.01
CA LEU A 156 -5.31 9.84 15.09
C LEU A 156 -6.47 10.42 15.94
N PRO A 157 -6.51 11.72 16.26
CA PRO A 157 -7.65 12.31 16.97
C PRO A 157 -8.99 12.22 16.22
N PHE A 158 -8.96 11.93 14.91
CA PHE A 158 -10.14 11.80 14.05
C PHE A 158 -10.42 10.34 13.67
N ALA A 159 -9.81 9.38 14.37
CA ALA A 159 -10.03 7.97 14.12
C ALA A 159 -11.50 7.57 14.33
N LEU A 160 -12.02 6.77 13.40
CA LEU A 160 -13.34 6.17 13.42
C LEU A 160 -13.27 4.75 14.01
N PRO A 161 -14.42 4.21 14.49
CA PRO A 161 -14.53 2.80 14.82
C PRO A 161 -14.05 1.90 13.67
N ASN A 162 -13.44 0.76 14.04
CA ASN A 162 -12.98 -0.23 13.08
C ASN A 162 -14.18 -0.95 12.43
N PRO A 163 -14.05 -1.42 11.17
CA PRO A 163 -15.06 -2.28 10.57
C PRO A 163 -15.26 -3.55 11.40
N ASP A 164 -16.47 -4.08 11.42
CA ASP A 164 -16.76 -5.33 12.11
C ASP A 164 -16.05 -6.51 11.44
N GLN A 165 -15.23 -7.22 12.23
CA GLN A 165 -14.51 -8.43 11.83
C GLN A 165 -14.90 -9.63 12.70
N SER A 166 -16.13 -9.66 13.21
CA SER A 166 -16.65 -10.77 14.02
C SER A 166 -16.96 -12.03 13.20
N GLU A 167 -17.12 -11.92 11.87
CA GLU A 167 -17.49 -13.04 10.99
C GLU A 167 -16.61 -13.15 9.72
N PRO A 168 -15.65 -14.11 9.65
CA PRO A 168 -15.15 -14.91 10.76
C PRO A 168 -14.28 -14.06 11.70
N GLU A 169 -14.30 -14.41 12.98
CA GLU A 169 -13.43 -13.77 13.95
C GLU A 169 -11.95 -14.02 13.63
N VAL A 170 -11.16 -12.95 13.61
CA VAL A 170 -9.70 -13.04 13.43
C VAL A 170 -9.01 -13.64 14.65
N LEU A 171 -7.83 -14.23 14.45
CA LEU A 171 -7.05 -14.80 15.55
C LEU A 171 -6.62 -13.71 16.57
N PRO A 172 -6.39 -14.07 17.86
CA PRO A 172 -6.14 -13.10 18.92
C PRO A 172 -5.02 -12.09 18.66
N TYR A 173 -3.97 -12.48 17.92
CA TYR A 173 -2.85 -11.59 17.62
C TYR A 173 -3.22 -10.43 16.66
N LEU A 174 -4.35 -10.52 15.96
CA LEU A 174 -4.90 -9.47 15.09
C LEU A 174 -6.03 -8.68 15.74
N LYS A 175 -6.44 -9.01 16.97
CA LYS A 175 -7.55 -8.33 17.64
C LYS A 175 -7.09 -7.06 18.33
N HIS A 176 -7.79 -5.96 18.09
CA HIS A 176 -7.61 -4.70 18.81
C HIS A 176 -8.94 -3.97 18.98
N THR A 177 -9.04 -3.13 20.00
CA THR A 177 -10.22 -2.30 20.26
C THR A 177 -10.02 -0.83 19.93
N ASP A 178 -8.77 -0.41 19.77
CA ASP A 178 -8.45 1.00 19.50
C ASP A 178 -8.98 1.41 18.12
N PRO A 179 -9.75 2.52 18.01
CA PRO A 179 -10.18 3.07 16.73
C PRO A 179 -8.97 3.38 15.83
N PHE A 180 -8.97 2.87 14.60
CA PHE A 180 -7.87 3.06 13.64
C PHE A 180 -8.32 3.12 12.17
N SER A 181 -9.61 3.41 11.95
CA SER A 181 -10.13 3.78 10.64
C SER A 181 -10.09 5.30 10.46
N PHE A 182 -9.98 5.81 9.24
CA PHE A 182 -9.93 7.26 9.02
C PHE A 182 -10.86 7.69 7.88
N ASP A 183 -11.61 8.77 8.10
CA ASP A 183 -12.47 9.38 7.09
C ASP A 183 -11.64 10.30 6.19
N ILE A 184 -11.01 9.71 5.18
CA ILE A 184 -10.15 10.42 4.23
C ILE A 184 -10.76 10.26 2.84
N ASP A 185 -11.33 11.34 2.32
CA ASP A 185 -11.87 11.36 0.96
C ASP A 185 -10.73 11.29 -0.06
N LEU A 186 -10.88 10.38 -1.03
CA LEU A 186 -9.90 10.11 -2.06
C LEU A 186 -10.54 10.26 -3.44
N GLU A 187 -9.89 11.00 -4.32
CA GLU A 187 -10.32 11.16 -5.71
C GLU A 187 -9.22 10.83 -6.69
N ILE A 188 -9.61 10.29 -7.84
CA ILE A 188 -8.72 10.09 -8.98
C ILE A 188 -9.14 11.02 -10.10
N HIS A 189 -8.18 11.81 -10.56
CA HIS A 189 -8.32 12.75 -11.66
C HIS A 189 -7.50 12.26 -12.85
N LEU A 190 -8.12 12.14 -14.03
CA LEU A 190 -7.46 11.73 -15.27
C LEU A 190 -7.49 12.88 -16.28
N LYS A 191 -6.32 13.24 -16.80
CA LYS A 191 -6.16 14.21 -17.90
C LYS A 191 -5.44 13.56 -19.06
N THR A 192 -6.01 13.66 -20.26
CA THR A 192 -5.34 13.26 -21.51
C THR A 192 -4.71 14.48 -22.18
N LYS A 193 -3.99 14.27 -23.28
CA LYS A 193 -3.45 15.37 -24.09
C LYS A 193 -4.53 16.23 -24.73
N ASP A 194 -5.71 15.64 -24.96
CA ASP A 194 -6.82 16.25 -25.69
C ASP A 194 -7.87 16.88 -24.77
N THR A 195 -7.78 16.66 -23.45
CA THR A 195 -8.70 17.25 -22.46
C THR A 195 -8.07 18.46 -21.78
N PRO A 196 -8.71 19.65 -21.81
CA PRO A 196 -8.16 20.86 -21.21
C PRO A 196 -8.08 20.75 -19.67
N GLU A 197 -9.13 20.20 -19.05
CA GLU A 197 -9.22 19.99 -17.60
C GLU A 197 -9.22 18.49 -17.26
N PRO A 198 -8.67 18.10 -16.10
CA PRO A 198 -8.79 16.73 -15.60
C PRO A 198 -10.25 16.37 -15.31
N ALA A 199 -10.63 15.13 -15.60
CA ALA A 199 -11.93 14.57 -15.23
C ALA A 199 -11.79 13.68 -13.99
N VAL A 200 -12.75 13.76 -13.06
CA VAL A 200 -12.82 12.84 -11.91
C VAL A 200 -13.35 11.49 -12.38
N ILE A 201 -12.52 10.44 -12.29
CA ILE A 201 -12.88 9.08 -12.74
C ILE A 201 -13.24 8.14 -11.59
N ALA A 202 -12.86 8.49 -10.36
CA ALA A 202 -13.24 7.73 -9.16
C ALA A 202 -13.29 8.63 -7.93
N ARG A 203 -14.21 8.31 -7.02
CA ARG A 203 -14.26 8.82 -5.65
C ARG A 203 -14.35 7.62 -4.72
N SER A 204 -13.54 7.63 -3.68
CA SER A 204 -13.51 6.59 -2.65
C SER A 204 -13.17 7.24 -1.31
N ASN A 205 -13.01 6.43 -0.27
CA ASN A 205 -12.63 6.91 1.05
C ASN A 205 -11.79 5.85 1.78
N PHE A 206 -10.82 6.27 2.59
CA PHE A 206 -9.92 5.36 3.29
C PHE A 206 -10.58 4.55 4.42
N LYS A 207 -11.79 4.90 4.87
CA LYS A 207 -12.50 4.17 5.94
C LYS A 207 -12.91 2.73 5.59
N VAL A 208 -12.78 2.33 4.33
CA VAL A 208 -13.10 0.96 3.87
C VAL A 208 -11.92 -0.02 4.00
N PHE A 209 -10.73 0.44 4.42
CA PHE A 209 -9.52 -0.38 4.50
C PHE A 209 -9.24 -0.90 5.92
N LEU A 210 -8.77 -2.15 6.02
CA LEU A 210 -8.33 -2.77 7.28
C LEU A 210 -6.83 -2.44 7.54
N SER A 211 -6.55 -1.35 8.26
CA SER A 211 -5.21 -0.75 8.30
C SER A 211 -4.29 -1.29 9.41
N LEU A 212 -4.74 -1.39 10.67
CA LEU A 212 -3.82 -1.69 11.78
C LEU A 212 -3.35 -3.15 11.82
N SER A 213 -4.25 -4.09 11.56
CA SER A 213 -3.95 -5.53 11.52
C SER A 213 -2.89 -5.88 10.47
N SER A 214 -2.82 -5.11 9.39
CA SER A 214 -1.83 -5.27 8.31
C SER A 214 -0.40 -5.09 8.82
N LEU A 215 -0.14 -4.05 9.64
CA LEU A 215 1.19 -3.83 10.22
C LEU A 215 1.57 -4.92 11.23
N CYS A 216 0.64 -5.28 12.12
CA CYS A 216 0.90 -6.32 13.11
C CYS A 216 1.21 -7.66 12.45
N HIS A 217 0.50 -8.01 11.37
CA HIS A 217 0.77 -9.21 10.59
C HIS A 217 2.14 -9.15 9.90
N PHE A 218 2.46 -8.01 9.26
CA PHE A 218 3.74 -7.82 8.57
C PHE A 218 4.94 -8.06 9.48
N LEU A 219 4.91 -7.44 10.66
CA LEU A 219 6.02 -7.45 11.61
C LEU A 219 5.97 -8.66 12.57
N HIS A 220 5.02 -9.58 12.35
CA HIS A 220 4.98 -10.87 13.03
C HIS A 220 5.99 -11.87 12.43
N ILE A 221 6.42 -11.65 11.18
CA ILE A 221 7.32 -12.53 10.44
C ILE A 221 8.73 -11.89 10.43
N PRO A 222 9.81 -12.62 10.75
CA PRO A 222 11.16 -12.06 10.77
C PRO A 222 11.58 -11.57 9.39
N LEU A 223 11.68 -10.25 9.23
CA LEU A 223 12.31 -9.61 8.08
C LEU A 223 13.83 -9.62 8.26
N LEU A 224 14.55 -9.98 7.19
CA LEU A 224 16.00 -9.84 7.12
C LEU A 224 16.37 -8.35 6.98
N PHE A 225 16.47 -7.63 8.10
CA PHE A 225 17.04 -6.29 8.08
C PHE A 225 18.55 -6.36 7.86
N LEU A 226 19.04 -5.70 6.81
CA LEU A 226 20.46 -5.31 6.72
C LEU A 226 20.72 -4.14 7.71
N PRO A 227 21.94 -4.04 8.28
CA PRO A 227 22.17 -3.38 9.56
C PRO A 227 21.88 -1.86 9.57
N PRO A 228 21.58 -1.29 10.77
CA PRO A 228 21.13 0.08 10.92
C PRO A 228 22.31 1.04 10.83
N SER A 229 22.45 1.71 9.71
CA SER A 229 23.24 2.95 9.64
C SER A 229 22.46 3.99 8.88
N LEU A 230 21.41 4.55 9.50
CA LEU A 230 20.84 5.87 9.19
C LEU A 230 19.78 6.18 10.26
N SER A 231 20.19 6.88 11.31
CA SER A 231 19.25 7.50 12.25
C SER A 231 18.63 8.72 11.56
N MET A 232 17.31 8.73 11.41
CA MET A 232 16.58 9.92 11.00
C MET A 232 16.51 10.86 12.20
N CYS A 233 17.31 11.93 12.20
CA CYS A 233 17.31 12.95 13.26
C CYS A 233 15.93 13.62 13.36
N ARG A 234 15.17 13.29 14.41
CA ARG A 234 14.10 14.14 14.93
C ARG A 234 14.73 15.32 15.68
N SER A 235 14.82 16.48 15.05
CA SER A 235 15.05 17.74 15.78
C SER A 235 14.62 18.94 14.93
N ILE A 236 13.33 19.24 14.93
CA ILE A 236 12.86 20.61 14.63
C ILE A 236 11.81 20.97 15.70
N MET A 237 12.27 21.59 16.78
CA MET A 237 11.51 22.60 17.51
C MET A 237 12.48 23.69 18.01
N PRO A 238 12.06 24.96 18.10
CA PRO A 238 12.96 26.10 18.19
C PRO A 238 13.31 26.39 19.65
N HIS A 239 14.62 26.49 19.95
CA HIS A 239 15.07 27.05 21.22
C HIS A 239 14.84 28.56 21.25
N SER A 240 13.84 28.97 22.02
CA SER A 240 13.80 30.25 22.70
C SER A 240 15.02 30.40 23.60
N THR A 241 15.80 31.47 23.42
CA THR A 241 16.83 31.88 24.37
C THR A 241 16.36 33.13 25.12
N CYS A 242 16.05 32.92 26.41
CA CYS A 242 16.00 33.96 27.42
C CYS A 242 17.41 34.47 27.75
N THR A 243 17.56 35.79 27.80
CA THR A 243 18.37 36.64 28.71
C THR A 243 19.56 36.05 29.47
N GLY A 244 20.69 36.78 29.43
CA GLY A 244 21.55 36.95 30.62
C GLY A 244 23.05 37.20 30.38
N GLN A 245 23.43 38.43 30.03
CA GLN A 245 24.47 39.30 30.65
C GLN A 245 24.89 40.41 29.68
#